data_AF-A0A4R6MKC7-F1
#
_entry.id   AF-A0A4R6MKC7-F1
#
_cell.length_a   1.000
_cell.length_b   1.000
_cell.length_c   1.000
_cell.angle_alpha   90.00
_cell.angle_beta   90.00
_cell.angle_gamma   90.00
#
_symmetry.space_group_name_H-M   'P 1'
#
loop_
_entity.id
_entity.type
_entity.pdbx_description
1 polymer ?
#
loop_
_entity_poly.entity_id
_entity_poly.type
_entity_poly.pdbx_seq_one_letter_code
_entity_poly.pdbx_strand_id
1 'polypeptide(L)'
;MNNTLEAYKKAIKIKYELEKEGEYFDYLYSPSRGKLRDLCWLIFENNPSQDDLNVFRNLLGLDFDHTKKNKFKEQKDKFRPIETFFKGETDPSNIDAINLAAILVDFQPRPFKRFNEKCRNGEAKLAENTERTEVATEIENEVIESKSFVENENEESKEVPKKGNLFLNLKDIYSNSKKIAQNIQPKKVIKIAIGTVLLVSSACLNYVQKKDQLE
;
A
#
# COMPACT_ATOMS: atom_id res chain seq x y z
N MET A 1 -0.56 24.78 6.85
CA MET A 1 -1.29 23.48 6.89
C MET A 1 -0.53 22.34 6.18
N ASN A 2 0.77 22.48 5.89
CA ASN A 2 1.46 21.64 4.90
C ASN A 2 1.74 20.21 5.40
N ASN A 3 1.77 20.01 6.73
CA ASN A 3 2.15 18.75 7.37
C ASN A 3 1.29 17.55 6.92
N THR A 4 -0.02 17.73 6.72
CA THR A 4 -0.93 16.63 6.35
C THR A 4 -0.66 16.10 4.94
N LEU A 5 -0.22 16.94 4.00
CA LEU A 5 0.15 16.50 2.64
C LEU A 5 1.47 15.71 2.66
N GLU A 6 2.44 16.15 3.45
CA GLU A 6 3.70 15.41 3.65
C GLU A 6 3.49 14.09 4.38
N ALA A 7 2.57 14.04 5.35
CA ALA A 7 2.15 12.79 5.98
C ALA A 7 1.50 11.83 4.97
N TYR A 8 0.64 12.33 4.08
CA TYR A 8 0.01 11.53 3.01
C TYR A 8 1.06 10.98 2.02
N LYS A 9 1.93 11.84 1.48
CA LYS A 9 3.05 11.45 0.62
C LYS A 9 3.94 10.38 1.28
N LYS A 10 4.30 10.58 2.54
CA LYS A 10 5.12 9.63 3.31
C LYS A 10 4.41 8.30 3.52
N ALA A 11 3.11 8.31 3.82
CA ALA A 11 2.30 7.10 3.98
C ALA A 11 2.20 6.30 2.66
N ILE A 12 2.04 6.97 1.52
CA ILE A 12 2.06 6.34 0.20
C ILE A 12 3.43 5.74 -0.11
N LYS A 13 4.54 6.45 0.16
CA LYS A 13 5.90 5.90 0.01
C LYS A 13 6.11 4.64 0.87
N ILE A 14 5.66 4.65 2.13
CA ILE A 14 5.73 3.48 3.02
C ILE A 14 4.90 2.31 2.49
N LYS A 15 3.71 2.55 1.93
CA LYS A 15 2.88 1.51 1.29
C LYS A 15 3.53 0.98 0.01
N TYR A 16 4.09 1.84 -0.83
CA TYR A 16 4.86 1.44 -2.02
C TYR A 16 6.02 0.50 -1.68
N GLU A 17 6.80 0.81 -0.63
CA GLU A 17 7.91 -0.05 -0.19
C GLU A 17 7.47 -1.44 0.30
N LEU A 18 6.19 -1.62 0.67
CA LEU A 18 5.60 -2.93 0.97
C LEU A 18 5.05 -3.62 -0.30
N GLU A 19 4.31 -2.90 -1.14
CA GLU A 19 3.62 -3.48 -2.30
C GLU A 19 4.53 -3.74 -3.52
N LYS A 20 5.73 -3.15 -3.56
CA LYS A 20 6.72 -3.39 -4.63
C LYS A 20 7.16 -4.87 -4.74
N GLU A 21 7.00 -5.63 -3.66
CA GLU A 21 7.28 -7.08 -3.56
C GLU A 21 5.98 -7.92 -3.52
N GLY A 22 4.81 -7.29 -3.74
CA GLY A 22 3.49 -7.91 -3.71
C GLY A 22 2.92 -8.28 -5.09
N GLU A 23 1.58 -8.27 -5.22
CA GLU A 23 0.82 -8.74 -6.40
C GLU A 23 1.29 -8.10 -7.73
N TYR A 24 1.74 -6.84 -7.69
CA TYR A 24 2.16 -6.08 -8.87
C TYR A 24 3.69 -5.91 -8.98
N PHE A 25 4.48 -6.86 -8.46
CA PHE A 25 5.95 -6.90 -8.52
C PHE A 25 6.52 -6.47 -9.88
N ASP A 26 6.04 -7.07 -10.98
CA ASP A 26 6.53 -6.79 -12.34
C ASP A 26 6.40 -5.31 -12.73
N TYR A 27 5.42 -4.60 -12.17
CA TYR A 27 5.16 -3.19 -12.41
C TYR A 27 5.85 -2.27 -11.40
N LEU A 28 5.93 -2.67 -10.13
CA LEU A 28 6.32 -1.83 -9.01
C LEU A 28 7.78 -2.01 -8.53
N TYR A 29 8.39 -3.21 -8.64
CA TYR A 29 9.76 -3.45 -8.16
C TYR A 29 10.81 -2.60 -8.90
N SER A 30 10.62 -2.43 -10.20
CA SER A 30 11.42 -1.54 -11.04
C SER A 30 10.46 -0.73 -11.92
N PRO A 31 9.96 0.41 -11.41
CA PRO A 31 8.87 1.14 -12.06
C PRO A 31 9.39 1.98 -13.22
N SER A 32 8.57 2.06 -14.26
CA SER A 32 8.76 2.96 -15.40
C SER A 32 7.42 3.55 -15.82
N ARG A 33 7.42 4.67 -16.54
CA ARG A 33 6.18 5.30 -17.03
C ARG A 33 5.27 4.35 -17.81
N GLY A 34 5.86 3.40 -18.55
CA GLY A 34 5.11 2.36 -19.26
C GLY A 34 4.45 1.39 -18.28
N LYS A 35 5.23 0.83 -17.33
CA LYS A 35 4.71 -0.08 -16.30
C LYS A 35 3.63 0.57 -15.44
N LEU A 36 3.85 1.78 -14.93
CA LEU A 36 2.87 2.48 -14.08
C LEU A 36 1.59 2.85 -14.84
N ARG A 37 1.70 3.19 -16.13
CA ARG A 37 0.56 3.36 -17.04
C ARG A 37 -0.20 2.04 -17.19
N ASP A 38 0.49 0.94 -17.49
CA ASP A 38 -0.17 -0.33 -17.80
C ASP A 38 -0.76 -0.99 -16.54
N LEU A 39 -0.17 -0.78 -15.37
CA LEU A 39 -0.75 -1.10 -14.06
C LEU A 39 -1.99 -0.24 -13.75
N CYS A 40 -1.95 1.06 -14.04
CA CYS A 40 -3.13 1.93 -13.90
C CYS A 40 -4.30 1.39 -14.73
N TRP A 41 -4.06 0.97 -15.97
CA TRP A 41 -5.10 0.35 -16.78
C TRP A 41 -5.67 -0.93 -16.14
N LEU A 42 -4.80 -1.82 -15.65
CA LEU A 42 -5.21 -3.06 -15.00
C LEU A 42 -6.05 -2.82 -13.73
N ILE A 43 -5.70 -1.83 -12.91
CA ILE A 43 -6.46 -1.47 -11.72
C ILE A 43 -7.84 -0.90 -12.10
N PHE A 44 -7.91 -0.03 -13.11
CA PHE A 44 -9.16 0.57 -13.56
C PHE A 44 -10.05 -0.36 -14.40
N GLU A 45 -9.51 -1.47 -14.96
CA GLU A 45 -10.32 -2.57 -15.49
C GLU A 45 -11.10 -3.32 -14.37
N ASN A 46 -10.70 -3.21 -13.10
CA ASN A 46 -11.22 -3.99 -11.97
C ASN A 46 -12.13 -3.18 -11.01
N ASN A 47 -13.17 -2.52 -11.54
CA ASN A 47 -14.19 -1.77 -10.77
C ASN A 47 -13.62 -0.70 -9.81
N PRO A 48 -12.98 0.37 -10.33
CA PRO A 48 -12.51 1.51 -9.54
C PRO A 48 -13.66 2.24 -8.83
N SER A 49 -13.39 2.88 -7.69
CA SER A 49 -14.40 3.72 -7.03
C SER A 49 -14.61 5.03 -7.78
N GLN A 50 -15.75 5.71 -7.52
CA GLN A 50 -16.02 7.02 -8.13
C GLN A 50 -14.94 8.06 -7.79
N ASP A 51 -14.35 7.99 -6.61
CA ASP A 51 -13.21 8.82 -6.21
C ASP A 51 -11.96 8.53 -7.08
N ASP A 52 -11.66 7.25 -7.34
CA ASP A 52 -10.54 6.83 -8.18
C ASP A 52 -10.75 7.29 -9.64
N LEU A 53 -11.98 7.17 -10.17
CA LEU A 53 -12.39 7.67 -11.50
C LEU A 53 -12.20 9.19 -11.61
N ASN A 54 -12.53 9.95 -10.57
CA ASN A 54 -12.33 11.40 -10.56
C ASN A 54 -10.82 11.75 -10.61
N VAL A 55 -9.97 11.03 -9.86
CA VAL A 55 -8.50 11.22 -9.88
C VAL A 55 -7.91 10.89 -11.26
N PHE A 56 -8.37 9.81 -11.89
CA PHE A 56 -7.98 9.43 -13.25
C PHE A 56 -8.33 10.53 -14.27
N ARG A 57 -9.58 11.01 -14.24
CA ARG A 57 -10.06 12.09 -15.09
C ARG A 57 -9.23 13.37 -14.92
N ASN A 58 -8.93 13.76 -13.69
CA ASN A 58 -8.14 14.96 -13.39
C ASN A 58 -6.72 14.91 -13.98
N LEU A 59 -5.97 13.83 -13.71
CA LEU A 59 -4.56 13.75 -14.14
C LEU A 59 -4.45 13.61 -15.66
N LEU A 60 -5.30 12.78 -16.26
CA LEU A 60 -5.19 12.35 -17.66
C LEU A 60 -6.01 13.23 -18.62
N GLY A 61 -6.99 13.99 -18.12
CA GLY A 61 -7.85 14.85 -18.92
C GLY A 61 -8.90 14.10 -19.75
N LEU A 62 -9.16 12.82 -19.43
CA LEU A 62 -10.08 11.95 -20.16
C LEU A 62 -10.76 10.96 -19.23
N ASP A 63 -12.01 10.61 -19.53
CA ASP A 63 -12.77 9.61 -18.80
C ASP A 63 -12.28 8.19 -19.09
N PHE A 64 -12.27 7.33 -18.06
CA PHE A 64 -11.94 5.91 -18.24
C PHE A 64 -13.02 5.21 -19.07
N ASP A 65 -12.58 4.50 -20.10
CA ASP A 65 -13.43 3.80 -21.06
C ASP A 65 -12.62 2.65 -21.66
N HIS A 66 -13.07 1.41 -21.40
CA HIS A 66 -12.41 0.18 -21.84
C HIS A 66 -12.15 0.14 -23.36
N THR A 67 -12.99 0.80 -24.18
CA THR A 67 -12.81 0.85 -25.64
C THR A 67 -11.66 1.77 -26.08
N LYS A 68 -11.26 2.73 -25.23
CA LYS A 68 -10.28 3.79 -25.56
C LYS A 68 -8.84 3.45 -25.16
N LYS A 69 -8.51 2.16 -24.96
CA LYS A 69 -7.17 1.64 -24.55
C LYS A 69 -6.00 2.19 -25.39
N ASN A 70 -6.22 2.52 -26.66
CA ASN A 70 -5.18 3.17 -27.49
C ASN A 70 -4.90 4.64 -27.10
N LYS A 71 -5.93 5.46 -26.86
CA LYS A 71 -5.75 6.86 -26.38
C LYS A 71 -5.05 6.91 -25.02
N PHE A 72 -5.26 5.89 -24.20
CA PHE A 72 -4.59 5.77 -22.91
C PHE A 72 -3.08 5.46 -23.04
N LYS A 73 -2.64 4.71 -24.07
CA LYS A 73 -1.21 4.44 -24.31
C LYS A 73 -0.39 5.73 -24.50
N GLU A 74 -1.00 6.76 -25.09
CA GLU A 74 -0.42 8.08 -25.34
C GLU A 74 -0.12 8.84 -24.03
N GLN A 75 -0.86 8.59 -22.95
CA GLN A 75 -0.73 9.30 -21.67
C GLN A 75 0.53 8.93 -20.86
N LYS A 76 1.50 8.24 -21.45
CA LYS A 76 2.72 7.74 -20.79
C LYS A 76 3.42 8.80 -19.94
N ASP A 77 3.62 10.02 -20.43
CA ASP A 77 4.37 11.04 -19.69
C ASP A 77 3.62 11.66 -18.51
N LYS A 78 2.29 11.47 -18.39
CA LYS A 78 1.52 11.80 -17.18
C LYS A 78 2.00 10.99 -15.96
N PHE A 79 2.62 9.83 -16.18
CA PHE A 79 3.16 8.97 -15.12
C PHE A 79 4.59 9.34 -14.71
N ARG A 80 5.26 10.31 -15.37
CA ARG A 80 6.60 10.77 -14.98
C ARG A 80 6.69 11.21 -13.51
N PRO A 81 5.79 12.07 -12.97
CA PRO A 81 5.89 12.51 -11.58
C PRO A 81 5.66 11.38 -10.56
N ILE A 82 5.02 10.29 -10.97
CA ILE A 82 4.75 9.12 -10.14
C ILE A 82 5.97 8.18 -10.14
N GLU A 83 6.56 7.96 -11.32
CA GLU A 83 7.85 7.26 -11.46
C GLU A 83 8.93 7.87 -10.56
N THR A 84 9.13 9.18 -10.67
CA THR A 84 10.19 9.89 -9.92
C THR A 84 9.84 10.07 -8.44
N PHE A 85 8.56 10.01 -8.07
CA PHE A 85 8.11 9.95 -6.68
C PHE A 85 8.40 8.60 -6.02
N PHE A 86 8.05 7.49 -6.66
CA PHE A 86 8.30 6.14 -6.16
C PHE A 86 9.81 5.81 -6.10
N LYS A 87 10.61 6.29 -7.06
CA LYS A 87 12.08 6.17 -7.04
C LYS A 87 12.76 7.09 -6.01
N GLY A 88 12.00 7.99 -5.35
CA GLY A 88 12.53 8.95 -4.39
C GLY A 88 13.27 10.16 -5.00
N GLU A 89 13.45 10.19 -6.33
CA GLU A 89 14.14 11.24 -7.09
C GLU A 89 13.52 12.63 -6.93
N THR A 90 12.19 12.70 -6.78
CA THR A 90 11.44 13.95 -6.68
C THR A 90 10.33 13.88 -5.65
N ASP A 91 9.92 15.05 -5.16
CA ASP A 91 8.65 15.24 -4.47
C ASP A 91 7.69 16.06 -5.37
N PRO A 92 6.57 15.48 -5.86
CA PRO A 92 5.70 16.16 -6.81
C PRO A 92 4.69 17.08 -6.10
N SER A 93 4.54 18.30 -6.59
CA SER A 93 3.50 19.24 -6.11
C SER A 93 2.10 18.96 -6.68
N ASN A 94 1.99 18.08 -7.68
CA ASN A 94 0.71 17.76 -8.33
C ASN A 94 -0.08 16.76 -7.47
N ILE A 95 -1.18 17.23 -6.87
CA ILE A 95 -2.04 16.44 -5.97
C ILE A 95 -2.71 15.27 -6.69
N ASP A 96 -3.11 15.40 -7.95
CA ASP A 96 -3.71 14.29 -8.71
C ASP A 96 -2.68 13.19 -9.05
N ALA A 97 -1.41 13.56 -9.24
CA ALA A 97 -0.33 12.59 -9.38
C ALA A 97 -0.04 11.85 -8.06
N ILE A 98 -0.07 12.54 -6.91
CA ILE A 98 0.02 11.89 -5.58
C ILE A 98 -1.18 10.98 -5.33
N ASN A 99 -2.38 11.41 -5.72
CA ASN A 99 -3.59 10.60 -5.58
C ASN A 99 -3.54 9.35 -6.48
N LEU A 100 -3.08 9.46 -7.73
CA LEU A 100 -2.92 8.27 -8.58
C LEU A 100 -1.80 7.35 -8.07
N ALA A 101 -0.72 7.91 -7.49
CA ALA A 101 0.29 7.12 -6.78
C ALA A 101 -0.34 6.32 -5.61
N ALA A 102 -1.27 6.92 -4.86
CA ALA A 102 -2.02 6.23 -3.80
C ALA A 102 -2.91 5.09 -4.35
N ILE A 103 -3.48 5.24 -5.55
CA ILE A 103 -4.28 4.19 -6.21
C ILE A 103 -3.40 3.02 -6.64
N LEU A 104 -2.26 3.29 -7.28
CA LEU A 104 -1.33 2.28 -7.81
C LEU A 104 -0.74 1.32 -6.77
N VAL A 105 -0.79 1.69 -5.49
CA VAL A 105 -0.31 0.86 -4.36
C VAL A 105 -1.42 0.56 -3.35
N ASP A 106 -2.69 0.68 -3.74
CA ASP A 106 -3.87 0.55 -2.87
C ASP A 106 -3.73 1.19 -1.46
N PHE A 107 -3.23 2.42 -1.41
CA PHE A 107 -3.19 3.19 -0.16
C PHE A 107 -4.59 3.70 0.20
N GLN A 108 -4.98 3.54 1.47
CA GLN A 108 -6.27 4.01 2.01
C GLN A 108 -6.08 4.73 3.35
N PRO A 109 -6.82 5.83 3.62
CA PRO A 109 -7.82 6.45 2.75
C PRO A 109 -7.20 7.25 1.59
N ARG A 110 -7.86 7.21 0.44
CA ARG A 110 -7.60 8.07 -0.73
C ARG A 110 -8.92 8.65 -1.27
N PRO A 111 -8.91 9.74 -2.05
CA PRO A 111 -7.81 10.68 -2.31
C PRO A 111 -7.47 11.54 -1.08
N PHE A 112 -6.50 12.46 -1.23
CA PHE A 112 -5.99 13.32 -0.16
C PHE A 112 -7.08 14.04 0.65
N LYS A 113 -8.20 14.45 0.02
CA LYS A 113 -9.34 15.05 0.72
C LYS A 113 -9.84 14.15 1.86
N ARG A 114 -10.10 12.86 1.57
CA ARG A 114 -10.59 11.86 2.53
C ARG A 114 -9.52 11.49 3.57
N PHE A 115 -8.24 11.56 3.21
CA PHE A 115 -7.14 11.43 4.18
C PHE A 115 -7.12 12.60 5.17
N ASN A 116 -7.15 13.84 4.68
CA ASN A 116 -7.17 15.05 5.50
C ASN A 116 -8.41 15.12 6.42
N GLU A 117 -9.58 14.73 5.91
CA GLU A 117 -10.80 14.57 6.72
C GLU A 117 -10.63 13.51 7.82
N LYS A 118 -10.05 12.35 7.51
CA LYS A 118 -9.78 11.30 8.50
C LYS A 118 -8.77 11.75 9.58
N CYS A 119 -7.73 12.49 9.21
CA CYS A 119 -6.76 13.04 10.17
C CYS A 119 -7.44 14.00 11.15
N ARG A 120 -8.15 15.02 10.64
CA ARG A 120 -8.83 16.03 11.48
C ARG A 120 -9.88 15.42 12.39
N ASN A 121 -10.65 14.44 11.89
CA ASN A 121 -11.66 13.74 12.68
C ASN A 121 -11.03 12.75 13.69
N GLY A 122 -9.82 12.27 13.44
CA GLY A 122 -9.04 11.46 14.39
C GLY A 122 -8.43 12.32 15.52
N GLU A 123 -7.96 13.51 15.18
CA GLU A 123 -7.45 14.51 16.14
C GLU A 123 -8.57 14.97 17.10
N ALA A 124 -9.75 15.32 16.56
CA ALA A 124 -10.92 15.71 17.36
C ALA A 124 -11.35 14.62 18.36
N LYS A 125 -11.39 13.35 17.92
CA LYS A 125 -11.71 12.21 18.79
C LYS A 125 -10.64 11.91 19.84
N LEU A 126 -9.41 12.39 19.67
CA LEU A 126 -8.38 12.25 20.70
C LEU A 126 -8.58 13.29 21.80
N ALA A 127 -8.88 14.54 21.44
CA ALA A 127 -9.17 15.62 22.40
C ALA A 127 -10.39 15.30 23.29
N GLU A 128 -11.50 14.85 22.69
CA GLU A 128 -12.75 14.51 23.39
C GLU A 128 -12.59 13.35 24.41
N ASN A 129 -11.55 12.52 24.27
CA ASN A 129 -11.23 11.46 25.25
C ASN A 129 -10.24 11.93 26.33
N THR A 130 -9.39 12.93 26.07
CA THR A 130 -8.53 13.53 27.11
C THR A 130 -9.38 14.19 28.19
N GLU A 131 -10.38 14.98 27.80
CA GLU A 131 -11.26 15.74 28.71
C GLU A 131 -12.16 14.87 29.62
N ARG A 132 -12.17 13.54 29.43
CA ARG A 132 -12.92 12.59 30.28
C ARG A 132 -12.07 11.90 31.36
N THR A 133 -10.76 12.16 31.42
CA THR A 133 -9.83 11.41 32.31
C THR A 133 -9.38 12.23 33.54
N GLU A 134 -9.80 13.49 33.68
CA GLU A 134 -9.36 14.39 34.76
C GLU A 134 -10.39 14.55 35.91
N VAL A 135 -11.26 13.56 36.14
CA VAL A 135 -12.18 13.53 37.31
C VAL A 135 -12.26 12.14 37.95
N ALA A 136 -11.15 11.69 38.55
CA ALA A 136 -11.13 10.63 39.57
C ALA A 136 -9.87 10.81 40.46
N THR A 137 -10.08 11.10 41.74
CA THR A 137 -9.02 11.49 42.69
C THR A 137 -8.22 10.30 43.25
N GLU A 138 -6.89 10.45 43.23
CA GLU A 138 -5.91 10.32 44.34
C GLU A 138 -6.08 9.27 45.48
N ILE A 139 -4.94 8.94 46.14
CA ILE A 139 -4.73 8.07 47.32
C ILE A 139 -4.53 6.56 46.95
N GLU A 140 -3.38 5.91 47.23
CA GLU A 140 -2.10 6.41 47.80
C GLU A 140 -0.84 5.58 47.41
N ASN A 141 0.20 5.63 48.27
CA ASN A 141 1.60 5.26 48.10
C ASN A 141 2.01 3.83 48.54
N GLU A 142 3.04 3.26 47.90
CA GLU A 142 4.40 2.96 48.45
C GLU A 142 5.29 2.44 47.28
N VAL A 143 6.38 3.10 46.83
CA VAL A 143 7.70 3.41 47.44
C VAL A 143 8.68 2.22 47.48
N ILE A 144 9.69 2.22 46.58
CA ILE A 144 11.04 1.61 46.75
C ILE A 144 12.09 2.46 45.96
N GLU A 145 13.29 2.68 46.53
CA GLU A 145 14.49 3.36 45.94
C GLU A 145 15.37 2.35 45.14
N SER A 146 16.34 2.66 44.25
CA SER A 146 17.28 3.79 44.07
C SER A 146 17.62 4.01 42.57
N LYS A 147 18.47 4.95 42.09
CA LYS A 147 19.37 5.95 42.70
C LYS A 147 19.65 7.11 41.70
N SER A 148 20.16 8.25 42.18
CA SER A 148 20.43 9.46 41.39
C SER A 148 21.88 9.59 40.86
N PHE A 149 22.09 10.48 39.86
CA PHE A 149 23.28 11.32 39.69
C PHE A 149 22.96 12.59 38.84
N VAL A 150 22.45 13.63 39.52
CA VAL A 150 23.07 14.98 39.63
C VAL A 150 24.41 15.14 38.85
N GLU A 151 24.71 16.14 38.01
CA GLU A 151 24.07 17.42 37.58
C GLU A 151 24.86 17.96 36.32
N ASN A 152 24.74 19.16 35.71
CA ASN A 152 24.07 20.43 36.05
C ASN A 152 23.71 21.34 34.83
N GLU A 153 23.15 22.52 35.16
CA GLU A 153 22.80 23.77 34.44
C GLU A 153 23.74 24.30 33.32
N ASN A 154 23.24 24.92 32.24
CA ASN A 154 22.77 26.32 32.22
C ASN A 154 21.86 26.72 31.02
N GLU A 155 21.23 27.90 31.12
CA GLU A 155 20.23 28.49 30.19
C GLU A 155 20.71 28.87 28.77
N GLU A 156 19.84 28.74 27.76
CA GLU A 156 19.13 29.89 27.14
C GLU A 156 17.83 29.40 26.45
N SER A 157 16.80 30.25 26.35
CA SER A 157 15.43 29.86 26.01
C SER A 157 14.99 30.28 24.60
N LYS A 158 14.60 29.32 23.75
CA LYS A 158 13.80 29.53 22.51
C LYS A 158 12.76 28.43 22.34
N GLU A 159 11.53 28.81 21.99
CA GLU A 159 10.36 27.93 22.06
C GLU A 159 10.42 26.75 21.08
N VAL A 160 10.20 25.53 21.58
CA VAL A 160 10.06 24.33 20.75
C VAL A 160 8.56 24.05 20.50
N PRO A 161 8.06 24.12 19.26
CA PRO A 161 6.67 23.80 18.98
C PRO A 161 6.41 22.30 19.23
N LYS A 162 5.46 21.99 20.13
CA LYS A 162 5.16 20.63 20.59
C LYS A 162 4.82 19.69 19.42
N LYS A 163 5.76 18.81 19.07
CA LYS A 163 5.73 17.87 17.93
C LYS A 163 4.84 16.64 18.21
N GLY A 164 3.58 16.89 18.57
CA GLY A 164 2.64 15.87 19.05
C GLY A 164 2.10 14.91 17.98
N ASN A 165 1.93 13.65 18.41
CA ASN A 165 0.86 12.71 18.08
C ASN A 165 0.71 12.18 16.63
N LEU A 166 1.07 12.93 15.58
CA LEU A 166 0.95 12.48 14.17
C LEU A 166 1.67 11.15 13.89
N PHE A 167 2.79 10.90 14.57
CA PHE A 167 3.59 9.69 14.37
C PHE A 167 2.91 8.44 14.95
N LEU A 168 2.07 8.58 15.98
CA LEU A 168 1.29 7.49 16.56
C LEU A 168 0.17 7.09 15.61
N ASN A 169 -0.66 8.05 15.18
CA ASN A 169 -1.79 7.78 14.28
C ASN A 169 -1.35 7.15 12.94
N LEU A 170 -0.20 7.57 12.39
CA LEU A 170 0.40 6.93 11.22
C LEU A 170 0.83 5.47 11.50
N LYS A 171 1.39 5.19 12.68
CA LYS A 171 1.77 3.84 13.10
C LYS A 171 0.56 2.95 13.38
N ASP A 172 -0.57 3.50 13.80
CA ASP A 172 -1.83 2.78 13.99
C ASP A 172 -2.50 2.43 12.65
N ILE A 173 -2.50 3.35 11.69
CA ILE A 173 -2.93 3.09 10.31
C ILE A 173 -2.07 1.98 9.69
N TYR A 174 -0.74 2.06 9.85
CA TYR A 174 0.22 1.07 9.37
C TYR A 174 0.09 -0.31 10.06
N SER A 175 -0.14 -0.34 11.38
CA SER A 175 -0.32 -1.59 12.12
C SER A 175 -1.63 -2.30 11.75
N ASN A 176 -2.66 -1.54 11.34
CA ASN A 176 -3.89 -2.11 10.82
C ASN A 176 -3.75 -2.58 9.36
N SER A 177 -3.03 -1.87 8.48
CA SER A 177 -2.81 -2.33 7.10
C SER A 177 -2.02 -3.65 7.06
N LYS A 178 -1.01 -3.82 7.94
CA LYS A 178 -0.27 -5.09 8.06
C LYS A 178 -1.17 -6.26 8.48
N LYS A 179 -2.15 -6.04 9.36
CA LYS A 179 -3.16 -7.05 9.75
C LYS A 179 -4.14 -7.40 8.63
N ILE A 180 -4.45 -6.44 7.74
CA ILE A 180 -5.33 -6.66 6.58
C ILE A 180 -4.64 -7.55 5.54
N ALA A 181 -3.37 -7.25 5.21
CA ALA A 181 -2.58 -8.07 4.28
C ALA A 181 -2.47 -9.55 4.73
N GLN A 182 -2.37 -9.78 6.04
CA GLN A 182 -2.34 -11.14 6.64
C GLN A 182 -3.70 -11.87 6.66
N ASN A 183 -4.80 -11.21 6.30
CA ASN A 183 -6.15 -11.77 6.28
C ASN A 183 -6.78 -11.86 4.88
N ILE A 184 -5.99 -11.63 3.82
CA ILE A 184 -6.45 -11.86 2.44
C ILE A 184 -6.60 -13.38 2.22
N GLN A 185 -7.82 -13.87 2.36
CA GLN A 185 -8.19 -15.26 2.13
C GLN A 185 -7.76 -15.70 0.72
N PRO A 186 -7.03 -16.82 0.55
CA PRO A 186 -6.66 -17.31 -0.78
C PRO A 186 -7.93 -17.70 -1.54
N LYS A 187 -8.20 -17.02 -2.66
CA LYS A 187 -9.31 -17.34 -3.56
C LYS A 187 -9.22 -18.82 -3.95
N LYS A 188 -10.34 -19.56 -3.86
CA LYS A 188 -10.39 -21.02 -3.96
C LYS A 188 -9.74 -21.55 -5.26
N VAL A 189 -8.52 -22.06 -5.14
CA VAL A 189 -7.83 -22.75 -6.25
C VAL A 189 -8.49 -24.12 -6.44
N ILE A 190 -9.27 -24.26 -7.52
CA ILE A 190 -9.85 -25.54 -7.92
C ILE A 190 -8.70 -26.43 -8.41
N LYS A 191 -8.25 -27.36 -7.57
CA LYS A 191 -7.29 -28.39 -7.94
C LYS A 191 -7.95 -29.39 -8.89
N ILE A 192 -7.81 -29.17 -10.20
CA ILE A 192 -8.14 -30.19 -11.20
C ILE A 192 -7.14 -31.34 -11.02
N ALA A 193 -7.63 -32.50 -10.59
CA ALA A 193 -6.82 -33.70 -10.48
C ALA A 193 -6.55 -34.26 -11.89
N ILE A 194 -5.36 -33.95 -12.44
CA ILE A 194 -4.90 -34.53 -13.70
C ILE A 194 -4.57 -36.01 -13.43
N GLY A 195 -5.53 -36.89 -13.68
CA GLY A 195 -5.36 -38.34 -13.56
C GLY A 195 -4.32 -38.84 -14.56
N THR A 196 -3.19 -39.34 -14.07
CA THR A 196 -2.13 -39.91 -14.89
C THR A 196 -2.57 -41.23 -15.50
N VAL A 197 -3.07 -41.21 -16.74
CA VAL A 197 -3.35 -42.42 -17.51
C VAL A 197 -2.02 -43.09 -17.89
N LEU A 198 -1.64 -44.12 -17.14
CA LEU A 198 -0.51 -44.98 -17.48
C LEU A 198 -0.88 -45.86 -18.68
N LEU A 199 -0.66 -45.35 -19.89
CA LEU A 199 -0.61 -46.17 -21.10
C LEU A 199 0.65 -47.06 -21.05
N VAL A 200 0.49 -48.24 -20.45
CA VAL A 200 1.52 -49.29 -20.47
C VAL A 200 1.80 -49.68 -21.92
N SER A 201 3.07 -49.57 -22.34
CA SER A 201 3.48 -49.86 -23.72
C SER A 201 3.39 -51.35 -24.02
N SER A 202 2.23 -51.78 -24.54
CA SER A 202 1.94 -53.19 -24.88
C SER A 202 2.71 -53.72 -26.11
N ALA A 203 3.76 -53.02 -26.56
CA ALA A 203 4.64 -53.46 -27.65
C ALA A 203 5.70 -54.47 -27.20
N CYS A 204 6.14 -54.44 -25.94
CA CYS A 204 7.28 -55.23 -25.45
C CYS A 204 7.01 -56.74 -25.30
N LEU A 205 5.75 -57.20 -25.38
CA LEU A 205 5.42 -58.63 -25.27
C LEU A 205 5.71 -59.44 -26.55
N ASN A 206 5.78 -58.80 -27.72
CA ASN A 206 5.95 -59.49 -29.00
C ASN A 206 7.41 -59.92 -29.32
N TYR A 207 8.37 -59.66 -28.44
CA TYR A 207 9.79 -59.99 -28.68
C TYR A 207 10.25 -61.32 -28.08
N VAL A 208 9.49 -61.90 -27.14
CA VAL A 208 9.91 -63.13 -26.42
C VAL A 208 9.38 -64.41 -27.10
N GLN A 209 8.11 -64.44 -27.51
CA GLN A 209 7.48 -65.66 -28.04
C GLN A 209 7.91 -66.07 -29.45
N LYS A 210 8.71 -65.26 -30.16
CA LYS A 210 9.12 -65.52 -31.56
C LYS A 210 10.54 -66.09 -31.71
N LYS A 211 11.13 -66.60 -30.63
CA LYS A 211 12.47 -67.21 -30.66
C LYS A 211 12.49 -68.75 -30.49
N ASP A 212 11.37 -69.33 -30.05
CA ASP A 212 11.29 -70.74 -29.65
C ASP A 212 10.50 -71.64 -30.64
N GLN A 213 10.22 -71.14 -31.86
CA GLN A 213 9.57 -71.90 -32.95
C GLN A 213 10.15 -71.56 -34.33
N LEU A 214 11.42 -71.92 -34.54
CA LEU A 214 11.99 -72.14 -35.87
C LEU A 214 13.28 -72.97 -35.75
N GLU A 215 13.10 -74.29 -35.68
CA GLU A 215 13.99 -75.26 -36.33
C GLU A 215 13.77 -75.22 -37.85
#